data_AF-A0A2V3II90-F1
#
_entry.id   AF-A0A2V3II90-F1
#
_cell.length_a   1.000
_cell.length_b   1.000
_cell.length_c   1.000
_cell.angle_alpha   90.00
_cell.angle_beta   90.00
_cell.angle_gamma   90.00
#
_symmetry.space_group_name_H-M   'P 1'
#
loop_
_entity.id
_entity.type
_entity.pdbx_description
1 polymer ?
#
loop_
_entity_poly.entity_id
_entity_poly.type
_entity_poly.pdbx_seq_one_letter_code
_entity_poly.pdbx_strand_id
1 'polypeptide(L)'
;MGASDLQTVKVRDVRRRPPLPNLNHQADPLVIMQVDVSDDHATERNGSAILRLFGVTEQGNSVLLRGHRFYHCLYVPVLPGDDASTLNEGLNVALSKKHDGMNHKIVVHVRVVTKRNIMYFVPGDSEMQFFRITILNPRYMKETASLLQSGGLRVETPDGMKPLPEIVTFESTLDYALRFMI
;
A
#
# COMPACT_ATOMS: atom_id res chain seq x y z
N MET A 1 -16.71 -8.92 53.53
CA MET A 1 -17.85 -8.74 52.61
C MET A 1 -17.68 -7.39 51.93
N GLY A 2 -17.62 -7.37 50.61
CA GLY A 2 -17.38 -6.14 49.85
C GLY A 2 -16.98 -6.45 48.42
N ALA A 3 -17.78 -7.28 47.74
CA ALA A 3 -17.70 -7.38 46.29
C ALA A 3 -18.36 -6.11 45.76
N SER A 4 -17.55 -5.17 45.28
CA SER A 4 -18.01 -3.93 44.66
C SER A 4 -18.89 -4.25 43.47
N ASP A 5 -20.12 -3.77 43.55
CA ASP A 5 -21.17 -3.86 42.54
C ASP A 5 -20.67 -3.42 41.15
N LEU A 6 -20.48 -4.39 40.26
CA LEU A 6 -20.46 -4.13 38.83
C LEU A 6 -21.87 -3.73 38.41
N GLN A 7 -22.13 -2.43 38.36
CA GLN A 7 -23.37 -1.89 37.82
C GLN A 7 -23.48 -2.26 36.34
N THR A 8 -24.37 -3.22 36.04
CA THR A 8 -24.77 -3.52 34.67
C THR A 8 -25.63 -2.36 34.17
N VAL A 9 -25.03 -1.45 33.40
CA VAL A 9 -25.77 -0.35 32.75
C VAL A 9 -26.75 -0.96 31.74
N LYS A 10 -28.04 -0.97 32.08
CA LYS A 10 -29.12 -1.31 31.12
C LYS A 10 -29.21 -0.18 30.09
N VAL A 11 -28.56 -0.36 28.94
CA VAL A 11 -28.65 0.56 27.81
C VAL A 11 -30.07 0.47 27.21
N ARG A 12 -30.98 1.32 27.69
CA ARG A 12 -32.42 1.24 27.40
C ARG A 12 -32.88 1.99 26.14
N ASP A 13 -31.98 2.51 25.33
CA ASP A 13 -32.37 3.20 24.08
C ASP A 13 -31.29 3.08 22.98
N VAL A 14 -30.94 1.84 22.60
CA VAL A 14 -30.09 1.62 21.42
C VAL A 14 -30.97 1.63 20.17
N ARG A 15 -31.05 2.79 19.49
CA ARG A 15 -31.63 2.85 18.14
C ARG A 15 -30.76 2.01 17.20
N ARG A 16 -31.31 0.88 16.76
CA ARG A 16 -30.66 0.00 15.79
C ARG A 16 -30.82 0.55 14.38
N ARG A 17 -29.91 0.17 13.49
CA ARG A 17 -30.05 0.44 12.06
C ARG A 17 -31.24 -0.33 11.48
N PRO A 18 -31.80 0.12 10.35
CA PRO A 18 -32.81 -0.62 9.61
C PRO A 18 -32.34 -2.05 9.28
N PRO A 19 -33.28 -3.00 9.09
CA PRO A 19 -32.93 -4.32 8.60
C PRO A 19 -32.34 -4.23 7.18
N LEU A 20 -31.49 -5.20 6.83
CA LEU A 20 -30.88 -5.26 5.51
C LEU A 20 -31.97 -5.37 4.42
N PRO A 21 -31.88 -4.57 3.35
CA PRO A 21 -32.76 -4.71 2.20
C PRO A 21 -32.49 -6.05 1.51
N ASN A 22 -33.52 -6.60 0.85
CA ASN A 22 -33.37 -7.82 0.05
C ASN A 22 -32.66 -7.47 -1.27
N LEU A 23 -31.32 -7.44 -1.24
CA LEU A 23 -30.47 -7.10 -2.37
C LEU A 23 -30.08 -8.37 -3.15
N ASN A 24 -30.30 -8.35 -4.45
CA ASN A 24 -29.73 -9.32 -5.38
C ASN A 24 -28.37 -8.82 -5.88
N HIS A 25 -27.28 -9.47 -5.43
CA HIS A 25 -25.91 -9.10 -5.81
C HIS A 25 -25.62 -9.14 -7.33
N GLN A 26 -26.44 -9.82 -8.13
CA GLN A 26 -26.26 -9.91 -9.59
C GLN A 26 -27.02 -8.84 -10.36
N ALA A 27 -28.10 -8.30 -9.81
CA ALA A 27 -29.00 -7.39 -10.52
C ALA A 27 -29.02 -5.97 -9.93
N ASP A 28 -28.86 -5.85 -8.61
CA ASP A 28 -29.04 -4.60 -7.90
C ASP A 28 -27.70 -3.88 -7.69
N PRO A 29 -27.59 -2.60 -8.07
CA PRO A 29 -26.40 -1.81 -7.79
C PRO A 29 -26.33 -1.46 -6.30
N LEU A 30 -25.14 -1.57 -5.71
CA LEU A 30 -24.87 -1.09 -4.36
C LEU A 30 -24.41 0.37 -4.42
N VAL A 31 -25.34 1.30 -4.20
CA VAL A 31 -25.05 2.74 -4.12
C VAL A 31 -24.81 3.12 -2.67
N ILE A 32 -23.65 3.72 -2.41
CA ILE A 32 -23.25 4.15 -1.07
C ILE A 32 -22.63 5.55 -1.10
N MET A 33 -22.82 6.27 -0.01
CA MET A 33 -21.97 7.41 0.34
C MET A 33 -20.82 6.88 1.19
N GLN A 34 -19.60 6.96 0.65
CA GLN A 34 -18.38 6.67 1.41
C GLN A 34 -18.17 7.78 2.46
N VAL A 35 -17.80 7.35 3.67
CA VAL A 35 -17.62 8.22 4.84
C VAL A 35 -16.19 8.18 5.33
N ASP A 36 -15.59 6.99 5.38
CA ASP A 36 -14.24 6.80 5.92
C ASP A 36 -13.48 5.73 5.15
N VAL A 37 -12.16 5.73 5.29
CA VAL A 37 -11.25 4.74 4.73
C VAL A 37 -10.24 4.35 5.81
N SER A 38 -10.03 3.04 5.97
CA SER A 38 -9.03 2.50 6.86
C SER A 38 -8.00 1.70 6.07
N ASP A 39 -6.75 1.97 6.39
CA ASP A 39 -5.57 1.31 5.86
C ASP A 39 -4.87 0.47 6.93
N ASP A 40 -5.63 -0.17 7.84
CA ASP A 40 -5.17 -1.02 8.97
C ASP A 40 -4.25 -2.21 8.58
N HIS A 41 -3.80 -2.24 7.34
CA HIS A 41 -2.90 -3.21 6.73
C HIS A 41 -3.47 -4.63 6.86
N ALA A 42 -4.80 -4.75 6.90
CA ALA A 42 -5.49 -6.02 6.77
C ALA A 42 -4.92 -6.74 5.55
N THR A 43 -4.51 -8.00 5.75
CA THR A 43 -3.71 -8.71 4.77
C THR A 43 -4.49 -9.90 4.21
N GLU A 44 -4.47 -10.07 2.89
CA GLU A 44 -4.95 -11.25 2.19
C GLU A 44 -4.03 -12.45 2.44
N ARG A 45 -4.50 -13.67 2.10
CA ARG A 45 -3.71 -14.90 2.28
C ARG A 45 -2.36 -14.88 1.55
N ASN A 46 -2.27 -14.14 0.44
CA ASN A 46 -1.06 -13.97 -0.37
C ASN A 46 -0.12 -12.84 0.13
N GLY A 47 -0.48 -12.12 1.19
CA GLY A 47 0.31 -11.02 1.74
C GLY A 47 -0.10 -9.61 1.27
N SER A 48 -0.98 -9.46 0.27
CA SER A 48 -1.41 -8.13 -0.19
C SER A 48 -2.34 -7.42 0.78
N ALA A 49 -2.27 -6.09 0.81
CA ALA A 49 -3.14 -5.29 1.66
C ALA A 49 -4.56 -5.19 1.11
N ILE A 50 -5.51 -5.08 2.04
CA ILE A 50 -6.93 -4.86 1.82
C ILE A 50 -7.25 -3.46 2.30
N LEU A 51 -7.80 -2.64 1.41
CA LEU A 51 -8.31 -1.34 1.79
C LEU A 51 -9.76 -1.50 2.30
N ARG A 52 -10.11 -0.84 3.39
CA ARG A 52 -11.48 -0.86 3.92
C ARG A 52 -12.14 0.49 3.73
N LEU A 53 -13.23 0.52 2.98
CA LEU A 53 -14.05 1.73 2.85
C LEU A 53 -15.35 1.55 3.64
N PHE A 54 -15.64 2.51 4.48
CA PHE A 54 -16.86 2.55 5.27
C PHE A 54 -17.82 3.53 4.64
N GLY A 55 -19.08 3.13 4.54
CA GLY A 55 -20.11 3.98 3.97
C GLY A 55 -21.49 3.66 4.50
N VAL A 56 -22.44 4.43 3.98
CA VAL A 56 -23.86 4.26 4.27
C VAL A 56 -24.65 4.24 2.97
N THR A 57 -25.66 3.38 2.92
CA THR A 57 -26.68 3.41 1.86
C THR A 57 -27.69 4.54 2.12
N GLU A 58 -28.45 4.91 1.09
CA GLU A 58 -29.56 5.85 1.22
C GLU A 58 -30.59 5.39 2.27
N GLN A 59 -30.80 4.08 2.41
CA GLN A 59 -31.71 3.48 3.38
C GLN A 59 -31.12 3.40 4.81
N GLY A 60 -29.92 3.94 5.06
CA GLY A 60 -29.32 4.03 6.40
C GLY A 60 -28.55 2.78 6.86
N ASN A 61 -28.34 1.79 5.99
CA ASN A 61 -27.52 0.62 6.28
C ASN A 61 -26.03 0.98 6.21
N SER A 62 -25.25 0.52 7.20
CA SER A 62 -23.79 0.60 7.14
C SER A 62 -23.23 -0.45 6.20
N VAL A 63 -22.21 -0.05 5.44
CA VAL A 63 -21.51 -0.90 4.47
C VAL A 63 -20.02 -0.85 4.73
N LEU A 64 -19.38 -2.03 4.69
CA LEU A 64 -17.93 -2.18 4.61
C LEU A 64 -17.60 -2.74 3.22
N LEU A 65 -16.89 -1.95 2.41
CA LEU A 65 -16.29 -2.42 1.17
C LEU A 65 -14.84 -2.80 1.40
N ARG A 66 -14.42 -3.92 0.81
CA ARG A 66 -13.03 -4.37 0.83
C ARG A 66 -12.46 -4.19 -0.57
N GLY A 67 -11.50 -3.28 -0.70
CA GLY A 67 -10.71 -3.08 -1.90
C GLY A 67 -9.56 -4.09 -1.95
N HIS A 68 -9.49 -4.84 -3.04
CA HIS A 68 -8.47 -5.87 -3.28
C HIS A 68 -7.60 -5.47 -4.47
N ARG A 69 -6.38 -6.02 -4.55
CA ARG A 69 -5.45 -5.84 -5.69
C ARG A 69 -5.07 -4.39 -5.99
N PHE A 70 -5.09 -3.55 -4.97
CA PHE A 70 -4.45 -2.24 -5.00
C PHE A 70 -3.06 -2.38 -4.36
N TYR A 71 -2.06 -1.71 -4.93
CA TYR A 71 -0.67 -1.84 -4.50
C TYR A 71 -0.03 -0.47 -4.40
N HIS A 72 0.69 -0.23 -3.31
CA HIS A 72 1.44 1.01 -3.16
C HIS A 72 2.66 1.00 -4.07
N CYS A 73 3.13 2.18 -4.49
CA CYS A 73 4.35 2.29 -5.27
C CYS A 73 5.16 3.51 -4.87
N LEU A 74 6.48 3.38 -5.04
CA LEU A 74 7.41 4.50 -4.93
C LEU A 74 8.21 4.63 -6.22
N TYR A 75 8.80 5.80 -6.43
CA TYR A 75 9.63 6.08 -7.59
C TYR A 75 11.07 6.37 -7.17
N VAL A 76 12.02 5.87 -7.97
CA VAL A 76 13.44 6.20 -7.85
C VAL A 76 14.02 6.50 -9.23
N PRO A 77 15.00 7.40 -9.36
CA PRO A 77 15.64 7.67 -10.64
C PRO A 77 16.37 6.42 -11.17
N VAL A 78 16.36 6.22 -12.47
CA VAL A 78 17.18 5.18 -13.12
C VAL A 78 18.62 5.67 -13.22
N LEU A 79 19.57 4.91 -12.67
CA LEU A 79 21.00 5.22 -12.81
C LEU A 79 21.59 4.52 -14.04
N PRO A 80 22.69 5.04 -14.62
CA PRO A 80 23.33 4.40 -15.77
C PRO A 80 23.75 2.96 -15.48
N GLY A 81 23.26 2.02 -16.29
CA GLY A 81 23.57 0.60 -16.17
C GLY A 81 22.66 -0.18 -15.20
N ASP A 82 21.68 0.47 -14.58
CA ASP A 82 20.68 -0.22 -13.76
C ASP A 82 19.59 -0.86 -14.63
N ASP A 83 19.21 -2.08 -14.27
CA ASP A 83 18.11 -2.82 -14.89
C ASP A 83 16.96 -3.06 -13.90
N ALA A 84 15.73 -3.03 -14.41
CA ALA A 84 14.53 -3.20 -13.61
C ALA A 84 14.43 -4.62 -13.02
N SER A 85 14.84 -5.66 -13.74
CA SER A 85 14.82 -7.05 -13.26
C SER A 85 15.82 -7.23 -12.14
N THR A 86 17.06 -6.78 -12.36
CA THR A 86 18.13 -6.81 -11.37
C THR A 86 17.74 -6.08 -10.07
N LEU A 87 17.15 -4.89 -10.18
CA LEU A 87 16.67 -4.13 -9.02
C LEU A 87 15.53 -4.86 -8.29
N ASN A 88 14.57 -5.41 -9.02
CA ASN A 88 13.45 -6.18 -8.46
C ASN A 88 13.92 -7.41 -7.66
N GLU A 89 14.84 -8.17 -8.23
CA GLU A 89 15.41 -9.36 -7.59
C GLU A 89 16.23 -8.98 -6.36
N GLY A 90 17.13 -8.01 -6.48
CA GLY A 90 17.94 -7.53 -5.36
C GLY A 90 17.10 -7.04 -4.19
N LEU A 91 16.03 -6.27 -4.46
CA LEU A 91 15.11 -5.81 -3.42
C LEU A 91 14.41 -6.98 -2.72
N ASN A 92 13.88 -7.94 -3.49
CA ASN A 92 13.21 -9.09 -2.90
C ASN A 92 14.16 -9.96 -2.07
N VAL A 93 15.40 -10.17 -2.52
CA VAL A 93 16.42 -10.92 -1.75
C VAL A 93 16.83 -10.19 -0.48
N ALA A 94 17.01 -8.87 -0.53
CA ALA A 94 17.40 -8.09 0.63
C ALA A 94 16.28 -8.01 1.68
N LEU A 95 15.04 -7.83 1.23
CA LEU A 95 13.87 -7.73 2.11
C LEU A 95 13.46 -9.11 2.65
N SER A 96 13.60 -10.19 1.89
CA SER A 96 13.25 -11.55 2.37
C SER A 96 14.10 -11.96 3.57
N LYS A 97 15.40 -11.61 3.60
CA LYS A 97 16.32 -11.90 4.71
C LYS A 97 15.89 -11.30 6.06
N LYS A 98 15.11 -10.22 6.03
CA LYS A 98 14.59 -9.58 7.25
C LYS A 98 13.22 -10.12 7.65
N HIS A 99 12.52 -10.77 6.73
CA HIS A 99 11.18 -11.30 6.88
C HIS A 99 11.17 -12.82 6.70
N ASP A 100 12.14 -13.49 7.32
CA ASP A 100 12.29 -14.94 7.27
C ASP A 100 10.97 -15.64 7.67
N GLY A 101 10.53 -16.59 6.83
CA GLY A 101 9.28 -17.32 7.02
C GLY A 101 8.08 -16.82 6.20
N MET A 102 8.24 -15.76 5.41
CA MET A 102 7.20 -15.32 4.46
C MET A 102 7.34 -16.02 3.10
N ASN A 103 6.27 -16.66 2.64
CA ASN A 103 6.21 -17.33 1.33
C ASN A 103 5.81 -16.38 0.17
N HIS A 104 5.96 -15.06 0.32
CA HIS A 104 5.57 -14.09 -0.71
C HIS A 104 6.66 -13.04 -0.97
N LYS A 105 6.71 -12.56 -2.21
CA LYS A 105 7.58 -11.47 -2.63
C LYS A 105 7.05 -10.13 -2.10
N ILE A 106 7.92 -9.28 -1.55
CA ILE A 106 7.54 -7.96 -1.04
C ILE A 106 7.42 -6.95 -2.18
N VAL A 107 8.34 -7.01 -3.16
CA VAL A 107 8.26 -6.21 -4.39
C VAL A 107 7.55 -7.03 -5.46
N VAL A 108 6.40 -6.54 -5.91
CA VAL A 108 5.58 -7.21 -6.93
C VAL A 108 6.26 -7.11 -8.29
N HIS A 109 6.63 -5.90 -8.69
CA HIS A 109 7.38 -5.64 -9.90
C HIS A 109 8.03 -4.26 -9.88
N VAL A 110 9.05 -4.10 -10.72
CA VAL A 110 9.70 -2.83 -11.04
C VAL A 110 9.50 -2.55 -12.53
N ARG A 111 9.11 -1.32 -12.88
CA ARG A 111 8.94 -0.88 -14.28
C ARG A 111 9.63 0.45 -14.51
N VAL A 112 10.27 0.59 -15.67
CA VAL A 112 10.76 1.90 -16.11
C VAL A 112 9.57 2.74 -16.56
N VAL A 113 9.50 3.97 -16.08
CA VAL A 113 8.51 4.97 -16.47
C VAL A 113 9.21 6.30 -16.73
N THR A 114 8.66 7.09 -17.64
CA THR A 114 9.16 8.43 -17.94
C THR A 114 8.31 9.44 -17.18
N LYS A 115 8.94 10.27 -16.35
CA LYS A 115 8.27 11.24 -15.47
C LYS A 115 9.08 12.54 -15.38
N ARG A 116 8.46 13.60 -14.88
CA ARG A 116 9.13 14.85 -14.51
C ARG A 116 9.10 15.03 -13.00
N ASN A 117 10.21 15.50 -12.46
CA ASN A 117 10.23 15.94 -11.07
C ASN A 117 9.48 17.28 -10.96
N ILE A 118 8.64 17.42 -9.93
CA ILE A 118 7.93 18.68 -9.63
C ILE A 118 8.84 19.69 -8.94
N MET A 119 9.89 19.22 -8.25
CA MET A 119 10.84 20.06 -7.54
C MET A 119 11.74 20.75 -8.57
N TYR A 120 11.74 22.09 -8.56
CA TYR A 120 12.47 22.93 -9.52
C TYR A 120 12.02 22.81 -10.97
N PHE A 121 10.76 22.45 -11.22
CA PHE A 121 10.23 22.37 -12.58
C PHE A 121 10.38 23.69 -13.34
N VAL A 122 11.13 23.66 -14.44
CA VAL A 122 11.20 24.73 -15.43
C VAL A 122 10.47 24.27 -16.70
N PRO A 123 9.58 25.10 -17.30
CA PRO A 123 8.98 24.79 -18.59
C PRO A 123 10.06 24.48 -19.64
N GLY A 124 10.05 23.24 -20.15
CA GLY A 124 11.06 22.76 -21.10
C GLY A 124 12.03 21.73 -20.52
N ASP A 125 11.98 21.45 -19.21
CA ASP A 125 12.77 20.39 -18.62
C ASP A 125 12.47 19.03 -19.26
N SER A 126 13.55 18.30 -19.54
CA SER A 126 13.47 16.97 -20.13
C SER A 126 12.88 15.99 -19.13
N GLU A 127 12.08 15.05 -19.65
CA GLU A 127 11.61 13.95 -18.83
C GLU A 127 12.78 13.03 -18.47
N MET A 128 12.70 12.45 -17.27
CA MET A 128 13.70 11.52 -16.76
C MET A 128 13.07 10.14 -16.61
N GLN A 129 13.91 9.10 -16.67
CA GLN A 129 13.48 7.74 -16.40
C GLN A 129 13.51 7.46 -14.90
N PHE A 130 12.43 6.86 -14.42
CA PHE A 130 12.28 6.40 -13.04
C PHE A 130 11.90 4.93 -13.03
N PHE A 131 12.38 4.20 -12.04
CA PHE A 131 11.80 2.92 -11.67
C PHE A 131 10.57 3.16 -10.80
N ARG A 132 9.41 2.72 -11.27
CA ARG A 132 8.20 2.54 -10.46
C ARG A 132 8.28 1.17 -9.78
N ILE A 133 8.51 1.18 -8.47
CA ILE A 133 8.61 -0.02 -7.65
C ILE A 133 7.25 -0.26 -7.00
N THR A 134 6.59 -1.36 -7.33
CA THR A 134 5.28 -1.72 -6.79
C THR A 134 5.45 -2.68 -5.61
N ILE A 135 4.91 -2.31 -4.45
CA ILE A 135 5.05 -3.02 -3.17
C ILE A 135 3.77 -3.79 -2.87
N LEU A 136 3.90 -5.05 -2.44
CA LEU A 136 2.78 -5.95 -2.16
C LEU A 136 1.87 -5.42 -1.04
N ASN A 137 2.48 -4.85 -0.01
CA ASN A 137 1.79 -4.32 1.15
C ASN A 137 2.46 -3.00 1.61
N PRO A 138 1.69 -1.91 1.83
CA PRO A 138 2.21 -0.61 2.24
C PRO A 138 3.04 -0.66 3.53
N ARG A 139 2.86 -1.67 4.41
CA ARG A 139 3.69 -1.83 5.61
C ARG A 139 5.18 -1.92 5.32
N TYR A 140 5.57 -2.41 4.14
CA TYR A 140 6.96 -2.52 3.70
C TYR A 140 7.49 -1.26 3.02
N MET A 141 6.66 -0.23 2.83
CA MET A 141 7.03 0.97 2.10
C MET A 141 8.20 1.70 2.76
N LYS A 142 8.11 1.96 4.07
CA LYS A 142 9.14 2.67 4.83
C LYS A 142 10.46 1.90 4.86
N GLU A 143 10.40 0.58 5.01
CA GLU A 143 11.59 -0.27 4.99
C GLU A 143 12.27 -0.31 3.63
N THR A 144 11.48 -0.47 2.56
CA THR A 144 11.98 -0.47 1.18
C THR A 144 12.63 0.88 0.84
N ALA A 145 11.97 1.98 1.21
CA ALA A 145 12.51 3.31 1.01
C ALA A 145 13.82 3.52 1.79
N SER A 146 13.87 3.09 3.06
CA SER A 146 15.07 3.21 3.89
C SER A 146 16.25 2.41 3.33
N LEU A 147 16.00 1.21 2.80
CA LEU A 147 17.03 0.36 2.19
C LEU A 147 17.65 1.01 0.94
N LEU A 148 16.83 1.67 0.13
CA LEU A 148 17.28 2.41 -1.06
C LEU A 148 18.05 3.68 -0.67
N GLN A 149 17.55 4.41 0.31
CA GLN A 149 18.17 5.66 0.78
C GLN A 149 19.49 5.44 1.51
N SER A 150 19.68 4.30 2.17
CA SER A 150 20.91 4.02 2.91
C SER A 150 22.04 3.44 2.04
N GLY A 151 21.82 3.21 0.75
CA GLY A 151 22.77 2.51 -0.12
C GLY A 151 23.08 1.07 0.34
N GLY A 152 22.17 0.47 1.12
CA GLY A 152 22.38 -0.87 1.72
C GLY A 152 22.08 -2.03 0.77
N LEU A 153 21.58 -1.72 -0.43
CA LEU A 153 21.15 -2.71 -1.41
C LEU A 153 22.34 -3.17 -2.26
N ARG A 154 22.47 -4.49 -2.42
CA ARG A 154 23.41 -5.12 -3.35
C ARG A 154 22.62 -5.86 -4.41
N VAL A 155 23.01 -5.67 -5.67
CA VAL A 155 22.36 -6.29 -6.82
C VAL A 155 23.37 -7.13 -7.60
N GLU A 156 22.89 -8.20 -8.19
CA GLU A 156 23.70 -9.07 -9.04
C GLU A 156 23.81 -8.47 -10.44
N THR A 157 25.05 -8.30 -10.91
CA THR A 157 25.37 -7.80 -12.24
C THR A 157 26.27 -8.82 -12.96
N PRO A 158 26.47 -8.73 -14.29
CA PRO A 158 27.39 -9.62 -15.00
C PRO A 158 28.82 -9.65 -14.40
N ASP A 159 29.26 -8.54 -13.80
CA ASP A 159 30.56 -8.40 -13.14
C ASP A 159 30.56 -8.83 -11.66
N GLY A 160 29.44 -9.38 -11.17
CA GLY A 160 29.24 -9.85 -9.80
C GLY A 160 28.32 -8.96 -8.95
N MET A 161 28.37 -9.14 -7.62
CA MET A 161 27.52 -8.42 -6.65
C MET A 161 27.98 -6.97 -6.44
N LYS A 162 27.26 -6.02 -7.02
CA LYS A 162 27.54 -4.58 -6.95
C LYS A 162 26.67 -3.90 -5.88
N PRO A 163 27.24 -3.08 -4.99
CA PRO A 163 26.45 -2.21 -4.11
C PRO A 163 25.82 -1.08 -4.94
N LEU A 164 24.55 -0.79 -4.70
CA LEU A 164 23.91 0.40 -5.24
C LEU A 164 24.21 1.61 -4.35
N PRO A 165 24.36 2.82 -4.94
CA PRO A 165 24.55 4.04 -4.17
C PRO A 165 23.27 4.37 -3.37
N GLU A 166 23.33 5.42 -2.56
CA GLU A 166 22.13 6.00 -1.95
C GLU A 166 21.21 6.55 -3.03
N ILE A 167 19.94 6.14 -3.01
CA ILE A 167 18.96 6.55 -4.01
C ILE A 167 17.84 7.34 -3.35
N VAL A 168 17.58 8.54 -3.87
CA VAL A 168 16.43 9.35 -3.45
C VAL A 168 15.13 8.64 -3.83
N THR A 169 14.17 8.61 -2.91
CA THR A 169 12.85 8.02 -3.13
C THR A 169 11.80 9.12 -3.21
N PHE A 170 10.84 8.94 -4.12
CA PHE A 170 9.70 9.82 -4.30
C PHE A 170 8.41 9.05 -4.05
N GLU A 171 7.42 9.74 -3.49
CA GLU A 171 6.12 9.20 -3.05
C GLU A 171 6.19 8.10 -1.97
N SER A 172 7.37 7.83 -1.40
CA SER A 172 7.55 6.84 -0.33
C SER A 172 6.86 7.22 1.00
N THR A 173 6.53 8.50 1.18
CA THR A 173 5.83 9.03 2.36
C THR A 173 4.33 9.24 2.13
N LEU A 174 3.84 9.02 0.91
CA LEU A 174 2.43 9.20 0.60
C LEU A 174 1.61 8.11 1.28
N ASP A 175 0.54 8.52 1.96
CA ASP A 175 -0.36 7.62 2.66
C ASP A 175 -1.05 6.64 1.68
N TYR A 176 -1.23 5.39 2.11
CA TYR A 176 -1.77 4.34 1.24
C TYR A 176 -3.24 4.56 0.90
N ALA A 177 -4.06 5.00 1.86
CA ALA A 177 -5.46 5.33 1.60
C ALA A 177 -5.56 6.56 0.70
N LEU A 178 -4.73 7.58 0.92
CA LEU A 178 -4.68 8.75 0.06
C LEU A 178 -4.27 8.39 -1.38
N ARG A 179 -3.27 7.50 -1.54
CA ARG A 179 -2.83 7.00 -2.86
C ARG A 179 -3.94 6.27 -3.60
N PHE A 180 -4.87 5.61 -2.90
CA PHE A 180 -6.03 4.95 -3.52
C PHE A 180 -7.06 5.95 -4.06
N MET A 181 -7.16 7.13 -3.43
CA MET A 181 -8.12 8.15 -3.81
C MET A 181 -7.64 9.06 -4.97
N ILE A 182 -6.34 9.03 -5.30
CA ILE A 182 -5.68 9.85 -6.35
C ILE A 182 -5.25 9.00 -7.54
#